data_AF-A0A5N5XCH7-F1
#
_entry.id   AF-A0A5N5XCH7-F1
#
_cell.length_a   1.000
_cell.length_b   1.000
_cell.length_c   1.000
_cell.angle_alpha   90.00
_cell.angle_beta   90.00
_cell.angle_gamma   90.00
#
_symmetry.space_group_name_H-M   'P 1'
#
loop_
_entity.id
_entity.type
_entity.pdbx_description
1 polymer ?
#
loop_
_entity_poly.entity_id
_entity_poly.type
_entity_poly.pdbx_seq_one_letter_code
_entity_poly.pdbx_strand_id
1 'polypeptide(L)'
;MAKARVQSKHSRAARRAASPSLDVDKSLTSLPRAQGTTLQRDSILSDRANAGVAKKQSKSKAKSRVQRERQQKGIERAEKVLDQLEKKVEKSVKREKKVKGRRGDWEDLNRKSSATMFQGLNDEADDNDDDDAMVDASVAPKRSKPQSQPTHVAQISMAEEHADIDVDDDIS
;
A
#
# COMPACT_ATOMS: atom_id res chain seq x y z
N MET A 1 -21.32 44.22 16.62
CA MET A 1 -20.68 43.04 17.27
C MET A 1 -21.79 42.13 17.78
N ALA A 2 -21.89 40.90 17.28
CA ALA A 2 -22.98 40.00 17.64
C ALA A 2 -22.79 39.42 19.06
N LYS A 3 -23.87 39.39 19.85
CA LYS A 3 -23.87 38.91 21.24
C LYS A 3 -23.62 37.40 21.26
N ALA A 4 -22.67 36.94 22.08
CA ALA A 4 -22.32 35.53 22.21
C ALA A 4 -23.55 34.71 22.65
N ARG A 5 -23.87 33.64 21.91
CA ARG A 5 -25.01 32.76 22.21
C ARG A 5 -24.73 31.99 23.49
N VAL A 6 -25.73 31.96 24.39
CA VAL A 6 -25.70 31.19 25.64
C VAL A 6 -25.52 29.71 25.29
N GLN A 7 -24.42 29.12 25.77
CA GLN A 7 -24.13 27.70 25.53
C GLN A 7 -25.13 26.83 26.29
N SER A 8 -25.77 25.89 25.60
CA SER A 8 -26.70 24.93 26.20
C SER A 8 -26.00 24.08 27.27
N LYS A 9 -26.68 23.86 28.40
CA LYS A 9 -26.21 23.03 29.53
C LYS A 9 -25.87 21.59 29.13
N HIS A 10 -26.41 21.09 28.01
CA HIS A 10 -26.18 19.73 27.52
C HIS A 10 -25.27 19.69 26.29
N SER A 11 -24.71 20.83 25.87
CA SER A 11 -23.81 20.86 24.73
C SER A 11 -22.54 20.08 25.03
N ARG A 12 -21.93 19.52 23.98
CA ARG A 12 -20.66 18.80 24.08
C ARG A 12 -19.54 19.69 24.63
N ALA A 13 -19.58 21.00 24.42
CA ALA A 13 -18.63 21.95 25.00
C ALA A 13 -18.83 22.11 26.51
N ALA A 14 -20.08 22.19 26.98
CA ALA A 14 -20.39 22.24 28.41
C ALA A 14 -19.93 20.96 29.14
N ARG A 15 -20.13 19.78 28.52
CA ARG A 15 -19.65 18.49 29.07
C ARG A 15 -18.13 18.36 29.07
N ARG A 16 -17.42 19.02 28.15
CA ARG A 16 -15.95 19.10 28.14
C ARG A 16 -15.41 20.05 29.20
N ALA A 17 -16.08 21.17 29.44
CA ALA A 17 -15.71 22.09 30.52
C ALA A 17 -16.01 21.51 31.92
N ALA A 18 -17.07 20.72 32.07
CA ALA A 18 -17.44 20.06 33.32
C ALA A 18 -16.77 18.70 33.54
N SER A 19 -16.07 18.16 32.54
CA SER A 19 -15.16 17.03 32.77
C SER A 19 -13.94 17.53 33.54
N PRO A 20 -13.34 16.75 34.45
CA PRO A 20 -12.07 17.11 35.08
C PRO A 20 -10.97 17.16 34.01
N SER A 21 -10.91 18.22 33.23
CA SER A 21 -9.76 18.54 32.40
C SER A 21 -8.70 19.10 33.34
N LEU A 22 -8.13 18.18 34.12
CA LEU A 22 -6.77 18.19 34.66
C LEU A 22 -6.14 19.59 34.61
N ASP A 23 -6.31 20.35 35.69
CA ASP A 23 -5.57 21.59 35.96
C ASP A 23 -4.12 21.20 36.31
N VAL A 24 -3.45 20.61 35.32
CA VAL A 24 -2.07 20.18 35.43
C VAL A 24 -1.21 21.39 35.18
N ASP A 25 -0.25 21.59 36.07
CA ASP A 25 0.80 22.56 35.89
C ASP A 25 1.48 22.34 34.52
N LYS A 26 1.35 23.34 33.64
CA LYS A 26 1.92 23.33 32.28
C LYS A 26 3.34 23.89 32.26
N SER A 27 3.95 24.15 33.41
CA SER A 27 5.33 24.63 33.55
C SER A 27 6.35 23.79 32.77
N LEU A 28 6.11 22.48 32.64
CA LEU A 28 6.98 21.57 31.87
C LEU A 28 6.82 21.68 30.34
N THR A 29 5.78 22.36 29.87
CA THR A 29 5.48 22.52 28.44
C THR A 29 6.25 23.69 27.82
N SER A 30 6.65 24.67 28.63
CA SER A 30 7.47 25.82 28.19
C SER A 30 8.97 25.53 28.20
N LEU A 31 9.39 24.41 28.78
CA LEU A 31 10.80 24.05 28.81
C LEU A 31 11.25 23.59 27.41
N PRO A 32 12.43 24.01 26.94
CA PRO A 32 12.98 23.51 25.69
C PRO A 32 13.15 22.00 25.78
N ARG A 33 12.87 21.30 24.68
CA ARG A 33 13.03 19.85 24.62
C ARG A 33 14.48 19.50 24.97
N ALA A 34 14.66 18.60 25.95
CA ALA A 34 15.95 18.02 26.26
C ALA A 34 16.53 17.43 24.97
N GLN A 35 17.56 18.07 24.44
CA GLN A 35 18.32 17.56 23.31
C GLN A 35 19.03 16.32 23.82
N GLY A 36 18.69 15.16 23.27
CA GLY A 36 19.37 13.93 23.60
C GLY A 36 20.83 14.09 23.20
N THR A 37 21.73 14.26 24.16
CA THR A 37 23.16 14.08 23.90
C THR A 37 23.30 12.64 23.48
N THR A 38 23.55 12.39 22.20
CA THR A 38 23.94 11.07 21.70
C THR A 38 25.34 10.80 22.22
N LEU A 39 25.43 10.46 23.51
CA LEU A 39 26.63 9.85 24.04
C LEU A 39 26.85 8.62 23.17
N GLN A 40 27.87 8.70 22.31
CA GLN A 40 28.39 7.56 21.57
C GLN A 40 28.93 6.63 22.63
N ARG A 41 28.07 5.77 23.18
CA ARG A 41 28.50 4.70 24.05
C ARG A 41 29.09 3.67 23.12
N ASP A 42 30.38 3.40 23.30
CA ASP A 42 31.04 2.33 22.57
C ASP A 42 30.20 1.06 22.74
N SER A 43 29.78 0.49 21.60
CA SER A 43 28.96 -0.70 21.58
C SER A 43 29.76 -1.83 22.22
N ILE A 44 29.48 -2.11 23.49
CA ILE A 44 30.08 -3.21 24.26
C ILE A 44 29.89 -4.56 23.55
N LEU A 45 28.94 -4.64 22.59
CA LEU A 45 28.74 -5.83 21.77
C LEU A 45 29.88 -6.07 20.75
N SER A 46 30.55 -5.02 20.27
CA SER A 46 31.66 -5.16 19.32
C SER A 46 32.89 -5.82 19.96
N ASP A 47 33.23 -5.42 21.19
CA ASP A 47 34.33 -6.01 21.95
C ASP A 47 34.03 -7.46 22.38
N ARG A 48 32.74 -7.79 22.56
CA ARG A 48 32.28 -9.12 22.94
C ARG A 48 32.15 -10.10 21.79
N ALA A 49 32.14 -9.62 20.54
CA ALA A 49 32.06 -10.50 19.37
C ALA A 49 33.24 -11.50 19.30
N ASN A 50 34.41 -11.12 19.86
CA ASN A 50 35.62 -11.94 19.87
C ASN A 50 36.24 -12.12 21.27
N ALA A 51 35.49 -11.87 22.35
CA ALA A 51 35.97 -11.91 23.74
C ALA A 51 36.22 -13.35 24.26
N GLY A 52 37.25 -14.00 23.73
CA GLY A 52 37.89 -15.17 24.32
C GLY A 52 37.37 -16.54 23.90
N VAL A 53 36.21 -16.65 23.24
CA VAL A 53 35.71 -17.92 22.70
C VAL A 53 36.19 -18.11 21.26
N ALA A 54 37.51 -18.21 21.08
CA ALA A 54 38.09 -18.70 19.83
C ALA A 54 37.91 -20.22 19.78
N LYS A 55 36.73 -20.70 19.35
CA LYS A 55 36.58 -22.11 18.99
C LYS A 55 37.56 -22.37 17.84
N LYS A 56 38.59 -23.19 18.11
CA LYS A 56 39.53 -23.65 17.08
C LYS A 56 38.69 -24.13 15.90
N GLN A 57 38.77 -23.42 14.77
CA GLN A 57 38.12 -23.84 13.54
C GLN A 57 38.75 -25.17 13.15
N SER A 58 38.11 -26.27 13.52
CA SER A 58 38.60 -27.60 13.18
C SER A 58 38.57 -27.68 11.66
N LYS A 59 39.69 -28.09 11.06
CA LYS A 59 39.79 -28.38 9.61
C LYS A 59 38.53 -29.13 9.17
N SER A 60 37.91 -28.65 8.10
CA SER A 60 36.62 -29.15 7.63
C SER A 60 36.68 -30.66 7.48
N LYS A 61 36.03 -31.39 8.40
CA LYS A 61 35.91 -32.84 8.27
C LYS A 61 35.00 -33.15 7.07
N ALA A 62 35.29 -34.23 6.37
CA ALA A 62 34.42 -34.70 5.30
C ALA A 62 33.00 -34.92 5.85
N LYS A 63 32.00 -34.38 5.15
CA LYS A 63 30.60 -34.51 5.54
C LYS A 63 30.15 -35.97 5.39
N SER A 64 29.47 -36.48 6.41
CA SER A 64 28.75 -37.76 6.33
C SER A 64 27.73 -37.72 5.17
N ARG A 65 27.36 -38.89 4.64
CA ARG A 65 26.34 -39.03 3.59
C ARG A 65 25.04 -38.31 3.97
N VAL A 66 24.52 -38.54 5.18
CA VAL A 66 23.29 -37.90 5.67
C VAL A 66 23.41 -36.37 5.70
N GLN A 67 24.60 -35.86 6.07
CA GLN A 67 24.83 -34.41 6.09
C GLN A 67 24.88 -33.84 4.67
N ARG A 68 25.43 -34.57 3.69
CA ARG A 68 25.40 -34.18 2.28
C ARG A 68 23.97 -34.16 1.75
N GLU A 69 23.18 -35.19 2.03
CA GLU A 69 21.77 -35.25 1.63
C GLU A 69 20.95 -34.09 2.22
N ARG A 70 21.18 -33.74 3.50
CA ARG A 70 20.54 -32.56 4.11
C ARG A 70 20.97 -31.25 3.44
N GLN A 71 22.25 -31.13 3.11
CA GLN A 71 22.76 -29.95 2.40
C GLN A 71 22.14 -29.84 1.02
N GLN A 72 22.06 -30.93 0.27
CA GLN A 72 21.46 -30.99 -1.06
C GLN A 72 19.98 -30.57 -1.00
N LYS A 73 19.20 -31.14 -0.07
CA LYS A 73 17.80 -30.72 0.17
C LYS A 73 17.69 -29.23 0.55
N GLY A 74 18.67 -28.69 1.26
CA GLY A 74 18.75 -27.26 1.58
C GLY A 74 18.96 -26.39 0.34
N ILE A 75 19.84 -26.82 -0.56
CA ILE A 75 20.12 -26.15 -1.84
C ILE A 75 18.88 -26.21 -2.74
N GLU A 76 18.26 -27.38 -2.91
CA GLU A 76 17.04 -27.55 -3.70
C GLU A 76 15.89 -26.64 -3.23
N ARG A 77 15.75 -26.43 -1.91
CA ARG A 77 14.77 -25.49 -1.37
C ARG A 77 15.12 -24.04 -1.66
N ALA A 78 16.40 -23.68 -1.59
CA ALA A 78 16.88 -22.34 -1.90
C ALA A 78 16.64 -22.00 -3.38
N GLU A 79 16.92 -22.94 -4.28
CA GLU A 79 16.64 -22.81 -5.73
C GLU A 79 15.15 -22.53 -5.98
N LYS A 80 14.24 -23.28 -5.35
CA LYS A 80 12.80 -23.03 -5.45
C LYS A 80 12.38 -21.64 -4.97
N VAL A 81 13.04 -21.10 -3.94
CA VAL A 81 12.76 -19.74 -3.44
C VAL A 81 13.30 -18.69 -4.40
N LEU A 82 14.48 -18.90 -4.99
CA LEU A 82 15.04 -18.03 -6.02
C LEU A 82 14.11 -17.95 -7.23
N ASP A 83 13.65 -19.07 -7.76
CA ASP A 83 12.68 -19.12 -8.87
C ASP A 83 11.39 -18.33 -8.56
N GLN A 84 10.89 -18.43 -7.33
CA GLN A 84 9.71 -17.67 -6.91
C GLN A 84 9.99 -16.18 -6.82
N LEU A 85 11.16 -15.79 -6.33
CA LEU A 85 11.58 -14.40 -6.23
C LEU A 85 11.74 -13.79 -7.62
N GLU A 86 12.40 -14.49 -8.54
CA GLU A 86 12.57 -14.07 -9.93
C GLU A 86 11.21 -13.84 -10.61
N LYS A 87 10.29 -14.80 -10.50
CA LYS A 87 8.91 -14.66 -11.03
C LYS A 87 8.17 -13.48 -10.42
N LYS A 88 8.37 -13.18 -9.14
CA LYS A 88 7.73 -12.02 -8.47
C LYS A 88 8.33 -10.71 -8.95
N VAL A 89 9.65 -10.64 -9.10
CA VAL A 89 10.36 -9.47 -9.63
C VAL A 89 9.95 -9.19 -11.07
N GLU A 90 9.88 -10.21 -11.93
CA GLU A 90 9.41 -10.03 -13.30
C GLU A 90 7.97 -9.50 -13.34
N LYS A 91 7.09 -10.03 -12.49
CA LYS A 91 5.70 -9.57 -12.38
C LYS A 91 5.61 -8.12 -11.89
N SER A 92 6.43 -7.72 -10.91
CA SER A 92 6.43 -6.34 -10.41
C SER A 92 6.94 -5.37 -11.47
N VAL A 93 8.03 -5.70 -12.16
CA VAL A 93 8.58 -4.89 -13.26
C VAL A 93 7.58 -4.77 -14.42
N LYS A 94 6.90 -5.85 -14.79
CA LYS A 94 5.83 -5.81 -15.82
C LYS A 94 4.68 -4.87 -15.40
N ARG A 95 4.27 -4.88 -14.13
CA ARG A 95 3.24 -3.97 -13.61
C ARG A 95 3.71 -2.51 -13.62
N GLU A 96 4.94 -2.26 -13.18
CA GLU A 96 5.55 -0.92 -13.22
C GLU A 96 5.58 -0.37 -14.63
N LYS A 97 6.05 -1.15 -15.62
CA LYS A 97 6.04 -0.77 -17.03
C LYS A 97 4.63 -0.41 -17.52
N LYS A 98 3.61 -1.18 -17.14
CA LYS A 98 2.20 -0.90 -17.49
C LYS A 98 1.68 0.40 -16.86
N VAL A 99 2.08 0.71 -15.63
CA VAL A 99 1.68 1.97 -14.96
C VAL A 99 2.39 3.16 -15.61
N LYS A 100 3.71 3.04 -15.87
CA LYS A 100 4.49 4.07 -16.54
C LYS A 100 4.00 4.36 -17.96
N GLY A 101 3.65 3.32 -18.73
CA GLY A 101 3.04 3.48 -20.06
C GLY A 101 1.72 4.27 -19.98
N ARG A 102 0.81 3.87 -19.07
CA ARG A 102 -0.44 4.59 -18.85
C ARG A 102 -0.25 6.04 -18.40
N ARG A 103 0.78 6.33 -17.61
CA ARG A 103 1.12 7.72 -17.24
C ARG A 103 1.50 8.55 -18.47
N GLY A 104 2.33 8.01 -19.35
CA GLY A 104 2.67 8.68 -20.62
C GLY A 104 1.43 8.93 -21.47
N ASP A 105 0.59 7.91 -21.65
CA ASP A 105 -0.66 8.03 -22.39
C ASP A 105 -1.61 9.07 -21.77
N TRP A 106 -1.64 9.19 -20.44
CA TRP A 106 -2.46 10.18 -19.74
C TRP A 106 -1.94 11.61 -19.90
N GLU A 107 -0.61 11.81 -19.82
CA GLU A 107 -0.01 13.12 -20.10
C GLU A 107 -0.25 13.53 -21.57
N ASP A 108 -0.13 12.60 -22.51
CA ASP A 108 -0.40 12.84 -23.93
C ASP A 108 -1.89 13.10 -24.22
N LEU A 109 -2.79 12.31 -23.63
CA LEU A 109 -4.25 12.51 -23.78
C LEU A 109 -4.67 13.83 -23.14
N ASN A 110 -4.14 14.17 -21.97
CA ASN A 110 -4.43 15.44 -21.32
C ASN A 110 -3.90 16.61 -22.14
N ARG A 111 -2.67 16.53 -22.67
CA ARG A 111 -2.08 17.54 -23.56
C ARG A 111 -2.88 17.74 -24.84
N LYS A 112 -3.35 16.65 -25.45
CA LYS A 112 -4.23 16.70 -26.64
C LYS A 112 -5.57 17.32 -26.28
N SER A 113 -6.17 16.93 -25.15
CA SER A 113 -7.48 17.44 -24.71
C SER A 113 -7.44 18.91 -24.28
N SER A 114 -6.35 19.39 -23.68
CA SER A 114 -6.17 20.80 -23.35
C SER A 114 -5.95 21.65 -24.61
N ALA A 115 -5.30 21.10 -25.64
CA ALA A 115 -5.10 21.81 -26.90
C ALA A 115 -6.39 21.88 -27.74
N THR A 116 -7.22 20.84 -27.74
CA THR A 116 -8.42 20.81 -28.59
C THR A 116 -9.67 21.43 -27.95
N MET A 117 -9.86 21.31 -26.63
CA MET A 117 -11.08 21.82 -25.97
C MET A 117 -11.00 23.28 -25.52
N PHE A 118 -9.80 23.84 -25.28
CA PHE A 118 -9.65 25.26 -24.93
C PHE A 118 -9.45 26.18 -26.14
N GLN A 119 -8.94 25.68 -27.27
CA GLN A 119 -8.75 26.48 -28.47
C GLN A 119 -10.09 26.88 -29.11
N GLY A 120 -11.05 25.94 -29.19
CA GLY A 120 -12.38 26.22 -29.75
C GLY A 120 -13.25 27.14 -28.88
N LEU A 121 -13.03 27.17 -27.56
CA LEU A 121 -13.76 28.05 -26.65
C LEU A 121 -13.22 29.49 -26.66
N ASN A 122 -11.95 29.69 -27.04
CA ASN A 122 -11.35 31.01 -27.17
C ASN A 122 -11.74 31.69 -28.49
N ASP A 123 -11.98 30.91 -29.55
CA ASP A 123 -12.45 31.44 -30.84
C ASP A 123 -13.97 31.74 -30.85
N GLU A 124 -14.79 31.06 -30.02
CA GLU A 124 -16.23 31.36 -29.88
C GLU A 124 -16.56 32.49 -28.88
N ALA A 125 -15.61 32.86 -28.00
CA ALA A 125 -15.83 33.91 -27.01
C ALA A 125 -15.58 35.33 -27.53
N ASP A 126 -15.00 35.48 -28.72
CA ASP A 126 -14.75 36.79 -29.37
C ASP A 126 -15.81 37.14 -30.44
N ASP A 127 -16.78 36.25 -30.68
CA ASP A 127 -17.76 36.34 -31.79
C ASP A 127 -19.23 36.20 -31.35
N ASN A 128 -19.54 36.29 -30.04
CA ASN A 128 -20.91 36.14 -29.53
C ASN A 128 -21.30 37.24 -28.52
N ASP A 129 -21.26 38.49 -28.98
CA ASP A 129 -21.99 39.63 -28.41
C ASP A 129 -23.18 39.97 -29.35
N ASP A 130 -24.21 39.12 -29.39
CA ASP A 130 -25.62 39.49 -29.68
C ASP A 130 -26.46 38.21 -29.89
N ASP A 131 -27.30 37.87 -28.91
CA ASP A 131 -28.75 37.76 -29.13
C ASP A 131 -29.48 37.04 -27.97
N ASP A 132 -30.37 37.82 -27.35
CA ASP A 132 -31.44 37.41 -26.45
C ASP A 132 -32.38 36.37 -27.09
N ALA A 133 -32.37 35.12 -26.61
CA ALA A 133 -33.50 34.19 -26.81
C ALA A 133 -33.49 33.01 -25.83
N MET A 134 -33.99 33.23 -24.61
CA MET A 134 -34.34 32.17 -23.67
C MET A 134 -35.57 31.40 -24.16
N VAL A 135 -35.38 30.42 -25.05
CA VAL A 135 -36.44 29.46 -25.42
C VAL A 135 -36.45 28.27 -24.47
N ASP A 136 -37.52 28.18 -23.67
CA ASP A 136 -37.88 27.04 -22.83
C ASP A 136 -38.14 25.79 -23.70
N ALA A 137 -37.10 24.97 -23.90
CA ALA A 137 -37.19 23.68 -24.56
C ALA A 137 -37.37 22.56 -23.53
N SER A 138 -38.58 22.46 -22.99
CA SER A 138 -39.08 21.29 -22.28
C SER A 138 -39.21 20.09 -23.24
N VAL A 139 -38.09 19.48 -23.64
CA VAL A 139 -38.03 18.18 -24.34
C VAL A 139 -37.22 17.21 -23.49
N ALA A 140 -37.92 16.30 -22.82
CA ALA A 140 -37.31 15.22 -22.04
C ALA A 140 -36.42 14.33 -22.94
N PRO A 141 -35.14 14.10 -22.60
CA PRO A 141 -34.29 13.21 -23.38
C PRO A 141 -34.77 11.77 -23.22
N LYS A 142 -35.05 11.10 -24.35
CA LYS A 142 -35.33 9.66 -24.41
C LYS A 142 -34.12 8.91 -23.87
N ARG A 143 -34.22 8.41 -22.63
CA ARG A 143 -33.22 7.52 -22.03
C ARG A 143 -33.23 6.19 -22.78
N SER A 144 -32.16 5.90 -23.53
CA SER A 144 -31.88 4.54 -23.98
C SER A 144 -31.53 3.69 -22.76
N LYS A 145 -32.19 2.53 -22.61
CA LYS A 145 -31.93 1.59 -21.51
C LYS A 145 -30.49 1.04 -21.66
N PRO A 146 -29.66 1.03 -20.61
CA PRO A 146 -28.38 0.36 -20.66
C PRO A 146 -28.60 -1.16 -20.79
N GLN A 147 -28.03 -1.77 -21.83
CA GLN A 147 -27.97 -3.23 -21.96
C GLN A 147 -27.08 -3.78 -20.85
N SER A 148 -27.64 -4.65 -20.01
CA SER A 148 -26.91 -5.40 -19.00
C SER A 148 -25.97 -6.40 -19.68
N GLN A 149 -24.67 -6.23 -19.51
CA GLN A 149 -23.68 -7.25 -19.88
C GLN A 149 -23.85 -8.47 -18.96
N PRO A 150 -23.78 -9.72 -19.48
CA PRO A 150 -23.88 -10.90 -18.65
C PRO A 150 -22.63 -11.06 -17.77
N THR A 151 -22.83 -11.04 -16.46
CA THR A 151 -21.82 -11.43 -15.47
C THR A 151 -21.56 -12.93 -15.61
N HIS A 152 -20.38 -13.33 -16.08
CA HIS A 152 -19.93 -14.71 -15.97
C HIS A 152 -19.56 -14.97 -14.51
N VAL A 153 -20.45 -15.64 -13.78
CA VAL A 153 -20.14 -16.18 -12.46
C VAL A 153 -19.24 -17.37 -12.68
N ALA A 154 -17.95 -17.25 -12.33
CA ALA A 154 -17.05 -18.37 -12.27
C ALA A 154 -17.56 -19.34 -11.19
N GLN A 155 -18.20 -20.43 -11.62
CA GLN A 155 -18.52 -21.55 -10.75
C GLN A 155 -17.21 -22.24 -10.37
N ILE A 156 -16.81 -22.07 -9.11
CA ILE A 156 -15.76 -22.90 -8.51
C ILE A 156 -16.44 -24.24 -8.20
N SER A 157 -16.18 -25.25 -9.04
CA SER A 157 -16.57 -26.62 -8.77
C SER A 157 -15.71 -27.15 -7.61
N MET A 158 -16.30 -27.26 -6.43
CA MET A 158 -15.81 -28.14 -5.37
C MET A 158 -16.17 -29.58 -5.72
N ALA A 159 -15.16 -30.40 -5.97
CA ALA A 159 -15.16 -31.86 -5.89
C ALA A 159 -13.69 -32.23 -5.61
N GLU A 160 -13.30 -32.54 -4.38
CA GLU A 160 -13.49 -33.84 -3.70
C GLU A 160 -12.70 -34.96 -4.39
N GLU A 161 -11.49 -35.19 -3.89
CA GLU A 161 -11.04 -36.51 -3.42
C GLU A 161 -9.71 -36.35 -2.66
N HIS A 162 -9.75 -36.64 -1.37
CA HIS A 162 -8.54 -36.88 -0.59
C HIS A 162 -8.07 -38.29 -0.93
N ALA A 163 -6.96 -38.41 -1.66
CA ALA A 163 -6.30 -39.70 -1.83
C ALA A 163 -5.75 -40.15 -0.47
N ASP A 164 -6.26 -41.28 0.01
CA ASP A 164 -5.81 -41.99 1.19
C ASP A 164 -4.29 -42.19 1.17
N ILE A 165 -3.65 -41.87 2.29
CA ILE A 165 -2.25 -42.14 2.51
C ILE A 165 -2.16 -43.64 2.78
N ASP A 166 -1.65 -44.39 1.80
CA ASP A 166 -1.27 -45.78 1.95
C ASP A 166 -0.04 -45.83 2.88
N VAL A 167 -0.31 -45.95 4.18
CA VAL A 167 0.70 -46.22 5.20
C VAL A 167 0.72 -47.73 5.37
N ASP A 168 1.48 -48.44 4.54
CA ASP A 168 2.05 -49.76 4.86
C ASP A 168 2.96 -50.20 3.71
N ASP A 169 4.26 -49.93 3.85
CA ASP A 169 5.31 -50.67 3.12
C ASP A 169 6.50 -50.85 4.07
N ASP A 170 6.40 -51.95 4.80
CA ASP A 170 7.43 -52.80 5.42
C ASP A 170 8.87 -52.25 5.49
N ILE A 171 9.26 -51.83 6.70
CA ILE A 171 10.64 -51.97 7.16
C ILE A 171 10.74 -53.30 7.90
N SER A 172 11.28 -54.32 7.22
CA SER A 172 11.95 -55.48 7.82
C SER A 172 13.35 -55.63 7.24
#